data_AF-A0A7C6UPJ2-F1
#
_entry.id   AF-A0A7C6UPJ2-F1
#
_cell.length_a   1.000
_cell.length_b   1.000
_cell.length_c   1.000
_cell.angle_alpha   90.00
_cell.angle_beta   90.00
_cell.angle_gamma   90.00
#
_symmetry.space_group_name_H-M   'P 1'
#
loop_
_entity.id
_entity.type
_entity.pdbx_description
1 polymer ?
#
loop_
_entity_poly.entity_id
_entity_poly.type
_entity_poly.pdbx_seq_one_letter_code
_entity_poly.pdbx_strand_id
1 'polypeptide(L)'
;DVAGKLLAAFFSIMAFVISGSEHIVANMYYIPAGIFAKSNSLFVEAAGVDLAQLGNLTWRGFMINNAIPVTLGNVIGGAIIGAMYYGIYRRQI
;
A
#
# COMPACT_ATOMS: atom_id res chain seq x y z
N ASP A 1 -4.64 9.68 25.81
CA ASP A 1 -3.46 9.07 26.46
C ASP A 1 -2.67 8.26 25.41
N VAL A 2 -1.66 7.48 25.78
CA VAL A 2 -0.83 6.69 24.85
C VAL A 2 -1.54 5.42 24.37
N ALA A 3 -2.20 4.69 25.27
CA ALA A 3 -2.88 3.45 24.94
C ALA A 3 -4.02 3.69 23.93
N GLY A 4 -4.78 4.78 24.11
CA GLY A 4 -5.82 5.16 23.16
C GLY A 4 -5.29 5.43 21.74
N LYS A 5 -4.12 6.08 21.61
CA LYS A 5 -3.49 6.34 20.31
C LYS A 5 -3.00 5.04 19.64
N LEU A 6 -2.42 4.14 20.43
CA LEU A 6 -1.94 2.84 19.95
C LEU A 6 -3.09 2.00 19.41
N LEU A 7 -4.19 1.86 20.17
CA LEU A 7 -5.34 1.06 19.76
C LEU A 7 -6.03 1.67 18.52
N ALA A 8 -6.19 2.99 18.48
CA ALA A 8 -6.76 3.66 17.32
C ALA A 8 -5.93 3.43 16.04
N ALA A 9 -4.61 3.57 16.12
CA ALA A 9 -3.71 3.29 15.00
C ALA A 9 -3.71 1.81 14.61
N PHE A 10 -3.64 0.90 15.59
CA PHE A 10 -3.59 -0.54 15.34
C PHE A 10 -4.83 -1.02 14.59
N PHE A 11 -6.03 -0.73 15.10
CA PHE A 11 -7.26 -1.22 14.47
C PHE A 11 -7.54 -0.56 13.12
N SER A 12 -7.23 0.73 12.96
CA SER A 12 -7.42 1.39 11.67
C SER A 12 -6.48 0.87 10.59
N ILE A 13 -5.19 0.67 10.90
CA ILE A 13 -4.22 0.09 9.96
C ILE A 13 -4.57 -1.37 9.68
N MET A 14 -4.95 -2.14 10.71
CA MET A 14 -5.38 -3.53 10.52
C MET A 14 -6.57 -3.61 9.56
N ALA A 15 -7.62 -2.81 9.77
CA ALA A 15 -8.79 -2.78 8.91
C ALA A 15 -8.42 -2.47 7.44
N PHE A 16 -7.52 -1.49 7.23
CA PHE A 16 -7.00 -1.13 5.91
C PHE A 16 -6.23 -2.28 5.23
N VAL A 17 -5.40 -3.01 5.98
CA VAL A 17 -4.61 -4.12 5.44
C VAL A 17 -5.50 -5.32 5.10
N ILE A 18 -6.42 -5.71 5.99
CA ILE A 18 -7.29 -6.88 5.77
C ILE A 18 -8.30 -6.64 4.64
N SER A 19 -8.69 -5.39 4.37
CA SER A 19 -9.53 -5.04 3.23
C SER A 19 -8.81 -5.13 1.89
N GLY A 20 -7.50 -5.40 1.88
CA GLY A 20 -6.68 -5.44 0.68
C GLY A 20 -6.47 -4.06 0.06
N SER A 21 -6.59 -2.99 0.85
CA SER A 21 -6.36 -1.63 0.36
C SER A 21 -4.88 -1.37 0.14
N GLU A 22 -4.56 -0.64 -0.93
CA GLU A 22 -3.18 -0.44 -1.35
C GLU A 22 -2.58 0.85 -0.78
N HIS A 23 -1.40 0.75 -0.20
CA HIS A 23 -0.63 1.89 0.31
C HIS A 23 0.69 1.98 -0.43
N ILE A 24 0.93 3.10 -1.12
CA ILE A 24 2.09 3.23 -2.00
C ILE A 24 3.40 2.98 -1.27
N VAL A 25 3.57 3.52 -0.06
CA VAL A 25 4.83 3.36 0.70
C VAL A 25 5.05 1.91 1.13
N ALA A 26 3.97 1.17 1.41
CA ALA A 26 4.09 -0.25 1.71
C ALA A 26 4.47 -1.04 0.44
N ASN A 27 3.86 -0.71 -0.68
CA ASN A 27 4.12 -1.35 -1.97
C ASN A 27 5.53 -1.04 -2.51
N MET A 28 6.10 0.13 -2.19
CA MET A 28 7.51 0.46 -2.44
C MET A 28 8.50 -0.45 -1.69
N TYR A 29 8.06 -1.17 -0.67
CA TYR A 29 8.85 -2.22 -0.03
C TYR A 29 8.50 -3.61 -0.57
N TYR A 30 7.23 -4.01 -0.49
CA TYR A 30 6.83 -5.39 -0.77
C TYR A 30 7.04 -5.81 -2.24
N ILE A 31 6.73 -4.95 -3.21
CA ILE A 31 6.86 -5.30 -4.62
C ILE A 31 8.33 -5.38 -5.04
N PRO A 32 9.20 -4.40 -4.71
CA PRO A 32 10.63 -4.54 -4.93
C PRO A 32 11.26 -5.74 -4.23
N ALA A 33 10.87 -6.03 -2.99
CA ALA A 33 11.32 -7.23 -2.28
C ALA A 33 10.97 -8.51 -3.07
N GLY A 34 9.76 -8.59 -3.62
CA GLY A 34 9.34 -9.70 -4.51
C GLY A 34 10.14 -9.77 -5.82
N ILE A 35 10.46 -8.62 -6.43
CA ILE A 35 11.29 -8.57 -7.65
C ILE A 35 12.72 -9.08 -7.36
N PHE A 36 13.31 -8.68 -6.24
CA PHE A 36 14.63 -9.20 -5.83
C PHE A 36 14.58 -10.67 -5.42
N ALA A 37 13.49 -11.11 -4.76
CA ALA A 37 13.33 -12.51 -4.41
C ALA A 37 13.25 -13.40 -5.66
N LYS A 38 12.56 -12.93 -6.71
CA LYS A 38 12.46 -13.61 -8.01
C LYS A 38 13.81 -13.84 -8.69
N SER A 39 14.84 -13.03 -8.43
CA SER A 39 16.16 -13.23 -9.01
C SER A 39 17.02 -14.28 -8.27
N ASN A 40 16.52 -14.86 -7.18
CA ASN A 40 17.20 -15.89 -6.42
C ASN A 40 16.48 -17.24 -6.54
N SER A 41 17.16 -18.25 -7.08
CA SER A 41 16.59 -19.58 -7.30
C SER A 41 16.11 -20.26 -6.02
N LEU A 42 16.77 -20.05 -4.87
CA LEU A 42 16.36 -20.63 -3.60
C LEU A 42 15.01 -20.07 -3.13
N PHE A 43 14.76 -18.77 -3.36
CA PHE A 43 13.49 -18.15 -2.99
C PHE A 43 12.36 -18.52 -3.96
N VAL A 44 12.67 -18.65 -5.24
CA VAL A 44 11.72 -19.14 -6.24
C VAL A 44 11.30 -20.58 -5.93
N GLU A 45 12.25 -21.45 -5.60
CA GLU A 45 11.98 -22.84 -5.20
C GLU A 45 11.17 -22.90 -3.90
N ALA A 46 11.55 -22.13 -2.88
CA ALA A 46 10.85 -22.08 -1.60
C ALA A 46 9.42 -21.50 -1.70
N ALA A 47 9.17 -20.62 -2.67
CA ALA A 47 7.84 -20.04 -2.88
C ALA A 47 6.81 -21.07 -3.36
N GLY A 48 7.25 -22.15 -4.03
CA GLY A 48 6.36 -23.22 -4.50
C GLY A 48 5.29 -22.74 -5.49
N VAL A 49 5.51 -21.61 -6.17
CA VAL A 49 4.60 -21.00 -7.14
C VAL A 49 5.04 -21.28 -8.57
N ASP A 50 4.10 -21.26 -9.51
CA ASP A 50 4.41 -21.41 -10.92
C ASP A 50 5.20 -20.19 -11.44
N LEU A 51 6.19 -20.42 -12.31
CA LEU A 51 7.04 -19.38 -12.87
C LEU A 51 6.24 -18.34 -13.66
N ALA A 52 5.12 -18.75 -14.27
CA ALA A 52 4.23 -17.83 -14.97
C ALA A 52 3.63 -16.76 -14.02
N GLN A 53 3.37 -17.11 -12.76
CA GLN A 53 2.83 -16.18 -11.75
C GLN A 53 3.86 -15.12 -11.36
N LEU A 54 5.14 -15.47 -11.38
CA LEU A 54 6.24 -14.54 -11.15
C LEU A 54 6.50 -13.62 -12.34
N GLY A 55 5.95 -13.93 -13.52
CA GLY A 55 6.13 -13.15 -14.75
C GLY A 55 5.74 -11.67 -14.59
N ASN A 56 4.73 -11.38 -13.76
CA ASN A 56 4.21 -10.03 -13.53
C ASN A 56 5.05 -9.20 -12.55
N LEU A 57 5.91 -9.83 -11.74
CA LEU A 57 6.87 -9.13 -10.87
C LEU A 57 7.98 -8.52 -11.73
N THR A 58 7.72 -7.30 -12.21
CA THR A 58 8.62 -6.49 -13.02
C THR A 58 8.56 -5.04 -12.57
N TRP A 59 9.65 -4.30 -12.76
CA TRP A 59 9.69 -2.86 -12.48
C TRP A 59 8.65 -2.08 -13.29
N ARG A 60 8.43 -2.46 -14.56
CA ARG A 60 7.39 -1.85 -15.40
C ARG A 60 5.99 -2.11 -14.86
N GLY A 61 5.71 -3.35 -14.45
CA GLY A 61 4.44 -3.72 -13.82
C GLY A 61 4.21 -2.97 -12.53
N PHE A 62 5.25 -2.86 -11.68
CA PHE A 62 5.20 -2.04 -10.47
C PHE A 62 4.84 -0.60 -10.80
N MET A 63 5.55 0.07 -11.71
CA MET A 63 5.33 1.50 -11.95
C MET A 63 3.96 1.80 -12.57
N ILE A 64 3.57 1.05 -13.61
CA ILE A 64 2.36 1.35 -14.40
C ILE A 64 1.09 0.80 -13.73
N ASN A 65 1.14 -0.44 -13.22
CA ASN A 65 -0.05 -1.13 -12.74
C ASN A 65 -0.26 -0.95 -11.23
N ASN A 66 0.73 -0.39 -10.50
CA ASN A 66 0.63 -0.23 -9.05
C ASN A 66 1.03 1.18 -8.59
N ALA A 67 2.28 1.60 -8.76
CA ALA A 67 2.81 2.79 -8.12
C ALA A 67 2.03 4.06 -8.50
N ILE A 68 1.80 4.29 -9.79
CA ILE A 68 1.05 5.45 -10.28
C ILE A 68 -0.42 5.42 -9.80
N PRO A 69 -1.22 4.38 -10.09
CA PRO A 69 -2.63 4.36 -9.70
C PRO A 69 -2.83 4.39 -8.18
N VAL A 70 -2.01 3.67 -7.41
CA VAL A 70 -2.09 3.63 -5.94
C VAL A 70 -1.72 4.99 -5.34
N THR A 71 -0.68 5.66 -5.86
CA THR A 71 -0.33 7.02 -5.40
C THR A 71 -1.47 7.99 -5.62
N LEU A 72 -2.08 7.96 -6.82
CA LEU A 72 -3.24 8.82 -7.12
C LEU A 72 -4.40 8.52 -6.17
N GLY A 73 -4.74 7.25 -5.95
CA GLY A 73 -5.78 6.84 -5.01
C GLY A 73 -5.50 7.31 -3.57
N ASN A 74 -4.26 7.17 -3.09
CA ASN A 74 -3.86 7.61 -1.75
C ASN A 74 -3.94 9.14 -1.59
N VAL A 75 -3.49 9.91 -2.59
CA VAL A 75 -3.58 11.39 -2.59
C VAL A 75 -5.04 11.84 -2.62
N ILE A 76 -5.87 11.25 -3.48
CA ILE A 76 -7.31 11.57 -3.57
C ILE A 76 -8.01 11.25 -2.25
N GLY A 77 -7.74 10.09 -1.66
CA GLY A 77 -8.29 9.70 -0.35
C GLY A 77 -7.96 10.71 0.74
N GLY A 78 -6.70 11.15 0.83
CA GLY A 78 -6.28 12.20 1.76
C GLY A 78 -6.95 13.55 1.49
N ALA A 79 -7.07 13.94 0.22
CA ALA A 79 -7.71 15.19 -0.18
C ALA A 79 -9.20 15.23 0.20
N ILE A 80 -9.93 14.12 0.09
CA ILE A 80 -11.35 14.02 0.50
C ILE A 80 -11.49 14.32 1.99
N ILE A 81 -10.68 13.68 2.83
CA ILE A 81 -10.72 13.91 4.29
C ILE A 81 -10.35 15.36 4.62
N GLY A 82 -9.32 15.90 3.96
CA GLY A 82 -8.93 17.31 4.11
C GLY A 82 -10.05 18.28 3.72
N ALA A 83 -10.73 18.04 2.61
CA ALA A 83 -11.85 18.86 2.15
C ALA A 83 -13.05 18.77 3.10
N MET A 84 -13.35 17.60 3.64
CA MET A 84 -14.39 17.42 4.67
C MET A 84 -14.05 18.24 5.92
N TYR A 85 -12.81 18.15 6.40
CA TYR A 85 -12.35 18.89 7.57
C TYR A 85 -12.45 20.41 7.33
N TYR A 86 -11.96 20.90 6.18
CA TYR A 86 -12.12 22.29 5.79
C TYR A 86 -13.59 22.71 5.76
N GLY A 87 -14.47 21.91 5.16
CA GLY A 87 -15.91 22.19 5.08
C GLY A 87 -16.58 22.39 6.44
N ILE A 88 -16.16 21.62 7.45
CA ILE A 88 -16.65 21.73 8.84
C ILE A 88 -16.10 22.99 9.53
N TYR A 89 -14.82 23.28 9.36
CA TYR A 89 -14.11 24.31 10.15
C TYR A 89 -13.99 25.68 9.47
N ARG A 90 -14.40 25.83 8.22
CA ARG A 90 -14.31 27.08 7.41
C ARG A 90 -14.93 28.36 8.00
N ARG A 91 -15.67 28.29 9.13
CA ARG A 91 -16.24 29.46 9.83
C ARG A 91 -15.46 29.85 11.09
N GLN A 92 -14.54 29.01 11.54
CA GLN A 92 -13.69 29.24 12.70
C GLN A 92 -12.28 29.72 12.28
N ILE A 93 -12.01 29.69 10.97
CA ILE A 93 -10.87 30.29 10.28
C ILE A 93 -11.34 31.63 9.73
#